data_AF-A0A921NBN0-F1
#
_entry.id   AF-A0A921NBN0-F1
#
_cell.length_a   1.000
_cell.length_b   1.000
_cell.length_c   1.000
_cell.angle_alpha   90.00
_cell.angle_beta   90.00
_cell.angle_gamma   90.00
#
_symmetry.space_group_name_H-M   'P 1'
#
loop_
_entity.id
_entity.type
_entity.pdbx_description
1 polymer ?
#
loop_
_entity_poly.entity_id
_entity_poly.type
_entity_poly.pdbx_seq_one_letter_code
_entity_poly.pdbx_strand_id
1 'polypeptide(L)'
;MKNKSFRLLLMLAALAVFVLAACGNDKKEEPAKDEGDSKEGETAKTEDIKFLSLLTGGTQGTYYALGGTFADLITEGTGIKTTAEVSQASAANV
;
A
#
# COMPACT_ATOMS: atom_id res chain seq x y z
N MET A 1 -2.01 37.34 -34.48
CA MET A 1 -3.00 36.91 -33.45
C MET A 1 -2.77 35.46 -33.05
N LYS A 2 -1.65 35.10 -32.40
CA LYS A 2 -1.31 33.68 -32.09
C LYS A 2 -0.65 33.49 -30.71
N ASN A 3 -0.62 34.52 -29.87
CA ASN A 3 0.03 34.49 -28.55
C ASN A 3 -0.95 34.56 -27.36
N LYS A 4 -2.23 34.90 -27.59
CA LYS A 4 -3.26 34.93 -26.52
C LYS A 4 -3.77 33.53 -26.18
N SER A 5 -3.97 32.67 -27.18
CA SER A 5 -4.32 31.25 -26.98
C SER A 5 -3.19 30.45 -26.34
N PHE A 6 -1.93 30.75 -26.70
CA PHE A 6 -0.76 30.12 -26.08
C PHE A 6 -0.60 30.51 -24.61
N ARG A 7 -0.82 31.79 -24.26
CA ARG A 7 -0.81 32.25 -22.86
C ARG A 7 -1.95 31.64 -22.05
N LEU A 8 -3.14 31.47 -22.66
CA LEU A 8 -4.28 30.82 -22.01
C LEU A 8 -4.01 29.33 -21.75
N LEU A 9 -3.41 28.64 -22.72
CA LEU A 9 -3.06 27.23 -22.59
C LEU A 9 -1.96 27.00 -21.54
N LEU A 10 -0.98 27.91 -21.45
CA LEU A 10 0.07 27.86 -20.45
C LEU A 10 -0.45 28.12 -19.02
N MET A 11 -1.42 29.03 -18.88
CA MET A 11 -2.12 29.27 -17.61
C MET A 11 -2.97 28.06 -17.18
N LEU A 12 -3.64 27.41 -18.12
CA LEU A 12 -4.47 26.23 -17.84
C LEU A 12 -3.61 25.01 -17.46
N ALA A 13 -2.45 24.84 -18.11
CA ALA A 13 -1.47 23.81 -17.76
C ALA A 13 -0.87 24.03 -16.36
N ALA A 14 -0.55 25.29 -16.00
CA ALA A 14 -0.07 25.62 -14.66
C ALA A 14 -1.11 25.30 -13.57
N LEU A 15 -2.39 25.59 -13.83
CA LEU A 15 -3.48 25.28 -12.89
C LEU A 15 -3.67 23.76 -12.70
N ALA A 16 -3.50 22.97 -13.76
CA ALA A 16 -3.59 21.51 -13.68
C ALA A 16 -2.50 20.90 -12.79
N VAL A 17 -1.26 21.43 -12.83
CA VAL A 17 -0.17 20.96 -11.96
C VAL A 17 -0.48 21.20 -10.47
N PHE A 18 -1.12 22.32 -10.14
CA PHE A 18 -1.54 22.61 -8.76
C PHE A 18 -2.62 21.63 -8.25
N VAL A 19 -3.53 21.17 -9.12
CA VAL A 19 -4.55 20.18 -8.76
C VAL A 19 -3.92 18.81 -8.48
N LEU A 20 -2.89 18.40 -9.25
CA LEU A 20 -2.16 17.15 -8.98
C LEU A 20 -1.33 17.22 -7.69
N ALA A 21 -0.73 18.38 -7.35
CA ALA A 21 0.00 18.54 -6.10
C ALA A 21 -0.93 18.51 -4.86
N ALA A 22 -2.18 18.93 -4.99
CA ALA A 22 -3.17 18.90 -3.90
C ALA A 22 -3.78 17.50 -3.66
N CYS A 23 -3.78 16.61 -4.65
CA CYS A 23 -4.17 15.20 -4.48
C CYS A 23 -3.00 14.27 -4.09
N GLY A 24 -1.81 14.82 -3.82
CA GLY A 24 -0.59 14.06 -3.52
C GLY A 24 0.00 14.28 -2.13
N ASN A 25 -0.77 14.80 -1.17
CA ASN A 25 -0.28 15.14 0.17
C ASN A 25 -0.82 14.19 1.25
N ASP A 26 -0.33 12.95 1.24
CA ASP A 26 -0.19 12.12 2.44
C ASP A 26 1.30 11.79 2.63
N LYS A 27 2.10 12.81 2.94
CA LYS A 27 3.41 12.60 3.56
C LYS A 27 3.52 13.50 4.78
N LYS A 28 3.46 12.87 5.94
CA LYS A 28 3.83 13.42 7.23
C LYS A 28 5.32 13.17 7.44
N GLU A 29 6.02 14.19 7.92
CA GLU A 29 7.46 14.25 8.18
C GLU A 29 7.95 13.26 9.27
N GLU A 30 9.10 12.63 8.96
CA GLU A 30 10.30 12.28 9.76
C GLU A 30 10.26 11.50 11.10
N PRO A 31 11.38 10.87 11.56
CA PRO A 31 12.76 10.91 11.03
C PRO A 31 13.43 9.55 10.76
N ALA A 32 14.60 9.61 10.10
CA ALA A 32 15.57 8.53 10.07
C ALA A 32 16.16 8.28 11.47
N LYS A 33 16.15 7.02 11.92
CA LYS A 33 17.14 6.47 12.85
C LYS A 33 17.52 5.06 12.42
N ASP A 34 18.77 5.00 12.00
CA ASP A 34 19.79 3.97 12.12
C ASP A 34 19.39 2.53 12.49
N GLU A 35 20.06 1.64 11.78
CA GLU A 35 20.07 0.20 11.92
C GLU A 35 20.61 -0.24 13.28
N GLY A 36 20.02 -1.32 13.81
CA GLY A 36 20.60 -2.09 14.90
C GLY A 36 19.76 -2.09 16.17
N ASP A 37 18.72 -2.91 16.20
CA ASP A 37 18.55 -3.82 17.34
C ASP A 37 17.63 -4.98 16.93
N SER A 38 18.18 -6.19 16.99
CA SER A 38 17.36 -7.41 17.00
C SER A 38 16.66 -7.44 18.36
N LYS A 39 15.42 -6.95 18.42
CA LYS A 39 14.54 -7.25 19.56
C LYS A 39 13.49 -8.25 19.14
N GLU A 40 13.81 -9.48 19.50
CA GLU A 40 12.87 -10.55 19.84
C GLU A 40 11.54 -10.02 20.38
N GLY A 41 10.46 -10.49 19.76
CA GLY A 41 9.25 -10.88 20.48
C GLY A 41 8.56 -9.78 21.28
N GLU A 42 8.19 -8.67 20.63
CA GLU A 42 7.06 -7.91 21.13
C GLU A 42 5.80 -8.51 20.49
N THR A 43 5.12 -9.38 21.22
CA THR A 43 3.72 -9.75 20.95
C THR A 43 2.92 -8.45 20.89
N ALA A 44 2.78 -7.91 19.67
CA ALA A 44 1.90 -6.80 19.37
C ALA A 44 0.54 -7.18 19.94
N LYS A 45 0.05 -6.36 20.87
CA LYS A 45 -1.25 -6.53 21.51
C LYS A 45 -2.29 -6.74 20.39
N THR A 46 -2.75 -7.98 20.24
CA THR A 46 -3.71 -8.39 19.22
C THR A 46 -5.02 -7.60 19.30
N GLU A 47 -5.28 -6.96 20.45
CA GLU A 47 -6.56 -6.33 20.80
C GLU A 47 -6.96 -5.15 19.89
N ASP A 48 -6.05 -4.56 19.12
CA ASP A 48 -6.37 -3.43 18.23
C ASP A 48 -6.48 -3.81 16.73
N ILE A 49 -6.12 -5.04 16.33
CA ILE A 49 -6.13 -5.43 14.92
C ILE A 49 -7.50 -5.98 14.53
N LYS A 50 -8.30 -5.15 13.87
CA LYS A 50 -9.65 -5.53 13.40
C LYS A 50 -9.64 -6.40 12.14
N PHE A 51 -8.63 -6.21 11.27
CA PHE A 51 -8.53 -6.87 9.98
C PHE A 51 -7.08 -6.90 9.50
N LEU A 52 -6.68 -7.99 8.87
CA LEU A 52 -5.36 -8.15 8.26
C LEU A 52 -5.52 -8.51 6.77
N SER A 53 -4.83 -7.78 5.90
CA SER A 53 -4.83 -8.00 4.46
C SER A 53 -3.47 -8.53 4.01
N LEU A 54 -3.45 -9.74 3.45
CA LEU A 54 -2.27 -10.40 2.92
C LEU A 54 -2.19 -10.14 1.42
N LEU A 55 -1.34 -9.22 0.99
CA LEU A 55 -1.10 -8.96 -0.43
C LEU A 55 -0.29 -10.11 -1.05
N THR A 56 -0.83 -10.74 -2.08
CA THR A 56 -0.21 -11.90 -2.75
C THR A 56 0.12 -11.61 -4.22
N GLY A 57 -0.16 -12.55 -5.12
CA GLY A 57 0.02 -12.43 -6.57
C GLY A 57 -1.30 -12.41 -7.33
N GLY A 58 -1.24 -12.79 -8.61
CA GLY A 58 -2.43 -13.06 -9.40
C GLY A 58 -3.23 -14.24 -8.84
N THR A 59 -4.53 -14.30 -9.12
CA THR A 59 -5.44 -15.38 -8.65
C THR A 59 -5.01 -16.79 -9.05
N GLN A 60 -4.29 -16.91 -10.16
CA GLN A 60 -3.77 -18.18 -10.69
C GLN A 60 -2.35 -18.49 -10.18
N GLY A 61 -1.72 -17.57 -9.47
CA GLY A 61 -0.36 -17.72 -8.95
C GLY A 61 -0.34 -18.56 -7.68
N THR A 62 0.76 -19.28 -7.46
CA THR A 62 0.93 -20.18 -6.30
C THR A 62 0.70 -19.46 -4.96
N TYR A 63 1.13 -18.20 -4.86
CA TYR A 63 1.04 -17.44 -3.62
C TYR A 63 -0.37 -16.98 -3.28
N TYR A 64 -1.30 -16.92 -4.24
CA TYR A 64 -2.70 -16.65 -3.92
C TYR A 64 -3.34 -17.84 -3.19
N ALA A 65 -3.09 -19.06 -3.67
CA ALA A 65 -3.55 -20.27 -3.00
C ALA A 65 -2.94 -20.44 -1.59
N LEU A 66 -1.61 -20.27 -1.48
CA LEU A 66 -0.93 -20.33 -0.18
C LEU A 66 -1.38 -19.20 0.76
N GLY A 67 -1.59 -17.99 0.22
CA GLY A 67 -2.07 -16.84 0.98
C GLY A 67 -3.45 -17.09 1.59
N GLY A 68 -4.34 -17.78 0.88
CA GLY A 68 -5.64 -18.19 1.41
C GLY A 68 -5.49 -19.11 2.62
N THR A 69 -4.64 -20.13 2.53
CA THR A 69 -4.36 -21.02 3.67
C THR A 69 -3.77 -20.27 4.86
N PHE A 70 -2.84 -19.33 4.63
CA PHE A 70 -2.31 -18.51 5.72
C PHE A 70 -3.36 -17.57 6.32
N ALA A 71 -4.26 -17.01 5.52
CA ALA A 71 -5.36 -16.18 6.02
C ALA A 71 -6.27 -16.96 6.98
N ASP A 72 -6.59 -18.22 6.63
CA ASP A 72 -7.39 -19.09 7.48
C ASP A 72 -6.65 -19.42 8.78
N LEU A 73 -5.39 -19.83 8.70
CA LEU A 73 -4.57 -20.18 9.88
C LEU A 73 -4.37 -18.98 10.83
N ILE A 74 -4.14 -17.79 10.29
CA ILE A 74 -4.00 -16.57 11.10
C ILE A 74 -5.35 -16.25 11.76
N THR A 75 -6.46 -16.35 11.01
CA THR A 75 -7.79 -16.10 11.58
C THR A 75 -8.11 -17.08 12.69
N GLU A 76 -7.83 -18.37 12.51
CA GLU A 76 -8.04 -19.40 13.52
C GLU A 76 -7.14 -19.22 14.75
N GLY A 77 -5.85 -18.93 14.53
CA GLY A 77 -4.86 -18.83 15.59
C GLY A 77 -4.92 -17.54 16.41
N THR A 78 -5.48 -16.46 15.83
CA THR A 78 -5.43 -15.12 16.45
C THR A 78 -6.80 -14.47 16.64
N GLY A 79 -7.85 -14.99 16.00
CA GLY A 79 -9.16 -14.34 15.94
C GLY A 79 -9.21 -13.09 15.05
N ILE A 80 -8.09 -12.69 14.45
CA ILE A 80 -8.03 -11.54 13.55
C ILE A 80 -8.59 -11.96 12.19
N LYS A 81 -9.65 -11.29 11.73
CA LYS A 81 -10.17 -11.50 10.37
C LYS A 81 -9.08 -11.20 9.35
N THR A 82 -8.66 -12.23 8.62
CA THR A 82 -7.57 -12.11 7.64
C THR A 82 -8.04 -12.53 6.25
N THR A 83 -7.56 -11.85 5.20
CA THR A 83 -7.85 -12.22 3.80
C THR A 83 -6.59 -12.23 2.94
N ALA A 84 -6.61 -13.05 1.90
CA ALA A 84 -5.63 -13.03 0.82
C ALA A 84 -6.12 -12.15 -0.33
N GLU A 85 -5.35 -11.13 -0.67
CA GLU A 85 -5.69 -10.17 -1.72
C GLU A 85 -4.84 -10.38 -2.96
N VAL A 86 -5.50 -10.21 -4.11
CA VAL A 86 -4.86 -10.22 -5.41
C VAL A 86 -4.08 -8.92 -5.57
N SER A 87 -2.77 -9.03 -5.82
CA SER A 87 -1.92 -7.86 -5.99
C SER A 87 -0.69 -8.17 -6.86
N GLN A 88 0.15 -7.16 -7.09
CA GLN A 88 1.44 -7.32 -7.78
C GLN A 88 2.61 -7.65 -6.83
N ALA A 89 2.35 -7.93 -5.54
CA ALA A 89 3.39 -8.23 -4.57
C ALA A 89 4.20 -9.51 -4.91
N SER A 90 3.60 -10.44 -5.66
CA SER A 90 4.26 -11.65 -6.19
C SER A 90 4.53 -11.61 -7.70
N ALA A 91 4.75 -10.43 -8.30
CA ALA A 91 4.94 -10.31 -9.75
C ALA A 91 6.12 -11.13 -10.32
N ALA A 92 7.09 -11.52 -9.48
CA ALA A 92 8.23 -12.36 -9.87
C ALA A 92 7.94 -13.88 -9.85
N ASN A 93 6.84 -14.31 -9.23
CA ASN A 93 6.45 -15.71 -9.12
C ASN A 93 5.03 -15.86 -9.66
N VAL A 94 4.93 -15.91 -11.00
CA VAL A 94 3.69 -16.13 -11.76
C VAL A 94 3.37 -17.62 -11.86
#